data_AF-A0A3A8NT36-F1
#
_entry.id   AF-A0A3A8NT36-F1
#
_cell.length_a   1.000
_cell.length_b   1.000
_cell.length_c   1.000
_cell.angle_alpha   90.00
_cell.angle_beta   90.00
_cell.angle_gamma   90.00
#
_symmetry.space_group_name_H-M   'P 1'
#
loop_
_entity.id
_entity.type
_entity.pdbx_description
1 polymer ?
#
loop_
_entity_poly.entity_id
_entity_poly.type
_entity_poly.pdbx_seq_one_letter_code
_entity_poly.pdbx_strand_id
1 'polypeptide(L)'
;MRLDRRHFLRLSALGGGALALGPGFWRDAYAAPAQPGPSPYGAMSGTADANGVRLPAGFASRIIARSGNRVASTGYTWHAAPDGGACFTTGEGGWVYVSNSELASGGGASALRF
;
A
#
# COMPACT_ATOMS: atom_id res chain seq x y z
N MET A 1 -11.47 -17.66 -46.61
CA MET A 1 -11.47 -16.25 -46.16
C MET A 1 -10.60 -15.46 -47.12
N ARG A 2 -11.15 -14.48 -47.86
CA ARG A 2 -10.39 -13.71 -48.87
C ARG A 2 -9.75 -12.49 -48.19
N LEU A 3 -8.43 -12.40 -48.22
CA LEU A 3 -7.70 -11.23 -47.69
C LEU A 3 -7.91 -10.04 -48.62
N ASP A 4 -8.61 -9.01 -48.13
CA ASP A 4 -8.65 -7.71 -48.80
C ASP A 4 -7.44 -6.86 -48.40
N ARG A 5 -7.16 -5.80 -49.18
CA ARG A 5 -6.03 -4.90 -48.95
C ARG A 5 -5.99 -4.31 -47.54
N ARG A 6 -7.14 -4.00 -46.94
CA ARG A 6 -7.21 -3.41 -45.59
C ARG A 6 -6.87 -4.47 -44.55
N HIS A 7 -7.36 -5.69 -44.70
CA HIS A 7 -7.00 -6.82 -43.85
C HIS A 7 -5.52 -7.15 -43.94
N PHE A 8 -4.95 -7.20 -45.15
CA PHE A 8 -3.51 -7.43 -45.35
C PHE A 8 -2.67 -6.36 -44.64
N LEU A 9 -2.98 -5.08 -44.86
CA LEU A 9 -2.23 -3.98 -44.23
C LEU A 9 -2.36 -3.97 -42.70
N ARG A 10 -3.53 -4.29 -42.15
CA ARG A 10 -3.72 -4.43 -40.69
C ARG A 10 -2.91 -5.59 -40.13
N LEU A 11 -2.92 -6.74 -40.81
CA LEU A 11 -2.15 -7.91 -40.39
C LEU A 11 -0.63 -7.63 -40.44
N SER A 12 -0.16 -6.98 -41.50
CA SER A 12 1.24 -6.59 -41.65
C SER A 12 1.67 -5.55 -40.61
N ALA A 13 0.83 -4.57 -40.30
CA ALA A 13 1.14 -3.57 -39.27
C ALA A 13 1.19 -4.18 -37.87
N LEU A 14 0.23 -5.04 -37.53
CA LEU A 14 0.21 -5.74 -36.23
C LEU A 14 1.38 -6.72 -36.10
N GLY A 15 1.61 -7.55 -37.12
CA GLY A 15 2.71 -8.53 -37.11
C GLY A 15 4.09 -7.86 -37.15
N GLY A 16 4.26 -6.82 -37.97
CA GLY A 16 5.49 -6.04 -38.03
C GLY A 16 5.79 -5.31 -36.72
N GLY A 17 4.78 -4.70 -36.09
CA GLY A 17 4.93 -4.05 -34.79
C GLY A 17 5.29 -5.03 -33.67
N ALA A 18 4.66 -6.21 -33.65
CA ALA A 18 4.95 -7.24 -32.65
C ALA A 18 6.36 -7.84 -32.80
N LEU A 19 6.88 -7.97 -34.01
CA LEU A 19 8.24 -8.49 -34.28
C LEU A 19 9.34 -7.43 -34.13
N ALA A 20 9.05 -6.17 -34.43
CA ALA A 20 10.00 -5.07 -34.24
C ALA A 20 10.27 -4.79 -32.75
N LEU A 21 9.28 -5.03 -31.90
CA LEU A 21 9.37 -4.85 -30.46
C LEU A 21 9.67 -6.20 -29.79
N GLY A 22 10.95 -6.46 -29.56
CA GLY A 22 11.41 -7.72 -28.96
C GLY A 22 11.00 -7.89 -27.49
N PRO A 23 11.27 -9.08 -26.90
CA PRO A 23 10.89 -9.39 -25.51
C PRO A 23 11.44 -8.41 -24.46
N GLY A 24 12.59 -7.76 -24.71
CA GLY A 24 13.15 -6.74 -23.83
C GLY A 24 12.27 -5.50 -23.74
N PHE A 25 11.81 -4.98 -24.88
CA PHE A 25 10.92 -3.83 -24.93
C PHE A 25 9.61 -4.09 -24.16
N TRP A 26 8.98 -5.24 -24.37
CA TRP A 26 7.73 -5.57 -23.68
C TRP A 26 7.93 -5.77 -22.18
N ARG A 27 9.06 -6.35 -21.76
CA ARG A 27 9.42 -6.43 -20.34
C ARG A 27 9.54 -5.05 -19.73
N ASP A 28 10.25 -4.13 -20.37
CA ASP A 28 10.43 -2.77 -19.84
C ASP A 28 9.11 -1.99 -19.82
N ALA A 29 8.26 -2.15 -20.85
CA ALA A 29 6.96 -1.50 -20.93
C ALA A 29 6.01 -1.95 -19.79
N TYR A 30 6.02 -3.23 -19.42
CA TYR A 30 5.20 -3.75 -18.32
C TYR A 30 5.88 -3.71 -16.95
N ALA A 31 7.20 -3.54 -16.91
CA ALA A 31 7.97 -3.38 -15.67
C ALA A 31 8.15 -1.90 -15.27
N ALA A 32 7.51 -0.96 -15.98
CA ALA A 32 7.58 0.45 -15.65
C ALA A 32 7.17 0.67 -14.19
N PRO A 33 8.08 1.19 -13.33
CA PRO A 33 7.78 1.38 -11.93
C PRO A 33 6.70 2.45 -11.78
N ALA A 34 5.72 2.19 -10.91
CA ALA A 34 4.69 3.16 -10.59
C ALA A 34 5.35 4.49 -10.16
N GLN A 35 5.04 5.57 -10.88
CA GLN A 35 5.46 6.90 -10.50
C GLN A 35 4.43 7.49 -9.55
N PRO A 36 4.81 7.97 -8.36
CA PRO A 36 3.90 8.68 -7.49
C PRO A 36 3.33 9.90 -8.23
N GLY A 37 2.01 9.95 -8.38
CA GLY A 37 1.33 11.15 -8.85
C GLY A 37 1.39 12.28 -7.80
N PRO A 38 0.97 13.50 -8.15
CA PRO A 38 0.80 14.57 -7.18
C PRO A 38 -0.11 14.11 -6.03
N SER A 39 0.41 14.18 -4.80
CA SER A 39 -0.35 13.83 -3.61
C SER A 39 -1.41 14.89 -3.34
N PRO A 40 -2.69 14.53 -3.08
CA PRO A 40 -3.71 15.49 -2.67
C PRO A 40 -3.41 16.12 -1.29
N TYR A 41 -2.48 15.52 -0.54
CA TYR A 41 -2.07 15.97 0.79
C TYR A 41 -0.83 16.89 0.74
N GLY A 42 -0.27 17.14 -0.45
CA GLY A 42 0.94 17.93 -0.63
C GLY A 42 2.24 17.13 -0.48
N ALA A 43 3.36 17.84 -0.57
CA ALA A 43 4.69 17.25 -0.50
C ALA A 43 5.02 16.73 0.91
N MET A 44 5.84 15.68 0.97
CA MET A 44 6.36 15.13 2.22
C MET A 44 7.30 16.14 2.89
N SER A 45 7.20 16.31 4.22
CA SER A 45 8.14 17.16 4.96
C SER A 45 9.57 16.61 4.89
N GLY A 46 10.55 17.53 4.88
CA GLY A 46 11.97 17.21 4.94
C GLY A 46 12.42 16.68 6.30
N THR A 47 11.66 16.95 7.36
CA THR A 47 11.93 16.50 8.73
C THR A 47 10.80 15.63 9.25
N ALA A 48 11.15 14.71 10.14
CA ALA A 48 10.17 13.92 10.89
C ALA A 48 9.49 14.76 11.97
N ASP A 49 8.29 14.34 12.38
CA ASP A 49 7.61 14.83 13.57
C ASP A 49 8.23 14.25 14.86
N ALA A 50 7.63 14.55 16.01
CA ALA A 50 8.10 14.09 17.32
C ALA A 50 8.11 12.55 17.49
N ASN A 51 7.39 11.82 16.64
CA ASN A 51 7.37 10.35 16.66
C ASN A 51 8.29 9.74 15.59
N GLY A 52 9.06 10.55 14.86
CA GLY A 52 9.96 10.07 13.81
C GLY A 52 9.29 9.87 12.45
N VAL A 53 8.05 10.35 12.27
CA VAL A 53 7.30 10.17 11.01
C VAL A 53 7.39 11.43 10.16
N ARG A 54 7.80 11.29 8.89
CA ARG A 54 7.69 12.39 7.92
C ARG A 54 6.25 12.45 7.43
N LEU A 55 5.63 13.62 7.54
CA LEU A 55 4.25 13.86 7.15
C LEU A 55 4.15 15.13 6.30
N PRO A 56 3.15 15.25 5.41
CA PRO A 56 2.86 16.53 4.76
C PRO A 56 2.46 17.62 5.76
N ALA A 57 2.56 18.88 5.34
CA ALA A 57 2.18 20.02 6.19
C ALA A 57 0.71 19.92 6.65
N GLY A 58 0.47 20.21 7.93
CA GLY A 58 -0.87 20.16 8.54
C GLY A 58 -1.26 18.78 9.11
N PHE A 59 -0.46 17.73 8.89
CA PHE A 59 -0.66 16.41 9.49
C PHE A 59 0.17 16.23 10.76
N ALA A 60 -0.31 15.36 11.65
CA ALA A 60 0.40 14.94 12.86
C ALA A 60 0.18 13.44 13.12
N SER A 61 1.14 12.79 13.77
CA SER A 61 1.00 11.39 14.20
C SER A 61 0.80 11.27 15.70
N ARG A 62 0.21 10.14 16.12
CA ARG A 62 0.09 9.73 17.52
C ARG A 62 0.36 8.23 17.63
N ILE A 63 1.25 7.86 18.54
CA ILE A 63 1.48 6.46 18.87
C ILE A 63 0.30 5.95 19.72
N ILE A 64 -0.42 4.95 19.21
CA ILE A 64 -1.58 4.34 19.89
C ILE A 64 -1.22 3.10 20.72
N ALA A 65 -0.14 2.39 20.35
CA ALA A 65 0.40 1.24 21.08
C ALA A 65 1.88 1.00 20.71
N ARG A 66 2.61 0.29 21.56
CA ARG A 66 4.00 -0.16 21.31
C ARG A 66 4.14 -1.59 21.81
N SER A 67 4.79 -2.45 21.04
CA SER A 67 5.07 -3.85 21.40
C SER A 67 5.64 -3.97 22.81
N GLY A 68 5.07 -4.85 23.63
CA GLY A 68 5.51 -5.10 25.00
C GLY A 68 5.13 -4.01 26.02
N ASN A 69 4.54 -2.90 25.59
CA ASN A 69 4.06 -1.87 26.48
C ASN A 69 2.56 -2.01 26.76
N ARG A 70 2.16 -1.62 27.97
CA ARG A 70 0.75 -1.48 28.32
C ARG A 70 0.11 -0.37 27.50
N VAL A 71 -1.07 -0.63 26.96
CA VAL A 71 -1.80 0.34 26.15
C VAL A 71 -2.61 1.28 27.05
N ALA A 72 -2.24 2.56 27.05
CA ALA A 72 -2.91 3.60 27.82
C ALA A 72 -3.17 3.17 29.29
N SER A 73 -4.37 3.44 29.82
CA SER A 73 -4.80 3.00 31.14
C SER A 73 -5.39 1.58 31.16
N THR A 74 -5.37 0.87 30.02
CA THR A 74 -5.88 -0.51 29.98
C THR A 74 -4.94 -1.45 30.72
N GLY A 75 -5.44 -2.61 31.14
CA GLY A 75 -4.59 -3.67 31.70
C GLY A 75 -3.73 -4.39 30.65
N TYR A 76 -3.95 -4.11 29.36
CA TYR A 76 -3.49 -4.94 28.24
C TYR A 76 -2.12 -4.53 27.72
N THR A 77 -1.22 -5.49 27.59
CA THR A 77 0.10 -5.32 26.96
C THR A 77 -0.02 -5.60 25.47
N TRP A 78 0.44 -4.68 24.63
CA TRP A 78 0.40 -4.87 23.18
C TRP A 78 1.30 -6.01 22.73
N HIS A 79 0.85 -6.80 21.76
CA HIS A 79 1.59 -7.93 21.22
C HIS A 79 2.89 -7.48 20.53
N ALA A 80 3.83 -8.42 20.37
CA ALA A 80 5.04 -8.17 19.59
C ALA A 80 4.78 -8.29 18.08
N ALA A 81 5.76 -7.90 17.27
CA ALA A 81 5.75 -8.00 15.80
C ALA A 81 4.42 -7.56 15.14
N PRO A 82 3.91 -6.33 15.42
CA PRO A 82 2.75 -5.81 14.71
C PRO A 82 3.07 -5.56 13.24
N ASP A 83 2.18 -5.97 12.34
CA ASP A 83 2.29 -5.70 10.90
C ASP A 83 0.93 -5.32 10.30
N GLY A 84 0.30 -6.24 9.57
CA GLY A 84 -0.99 -6.04 8.91
C GLY A 84 -2.13 -5.72 9.87
N GLY A 85 -2.95 -4.74 9.50
CA GLY A 85 -4.12 -4.35 10.27
C GLY A 85 -5.26 -3.76 9.44
N ALA A 86 -6.42 -3.63 10.08
CA ALA A 86 -7.63 -3.10 9.48
C ALA A 86 -8.45 -2.30 10.50
N CYS A 87 -9.21 -1.31 10.03
CA CYS A 87 -10.14 -0.53 10.84
C CYS A 87 -11.59 -0.88 10.48
N PHE A 88 -12.41 -1.16 11.50
CA PHE A 88 -13.84 -1.44 11.37
C PHE A 88 -14.64 -0.36 12.07
N THR A 89 -15.71 0.12 11.44
CA THR A 89 -16.66 1.05 12.07
C THR A 89 -17.43 0.37 13.18
N THR A 90 -17.68 1.09 14.27
CA THR A 90 -18.66 0.70 15.29
C THR A 90 -19.99 1.41 15.05
N GLY A 91 -21.10 0.83 15.51
CA GLY A 91 -22.43 1.44 15.38
C GLY A 91 -22.58 2.78 16.12
N GLU A 92 -21.65 3.11 17.00
CA GLU A 92 -21.66 4.33 17.84
C GLU A 92 -20.79 5.46 17.26
N GLY A 93 -20.29 5.32 16.03
CA GLY A 93 -19.43 6.34 15.38
C GLY A 93 -17.95 6.26 15.73
N GLY A 94 -17.54 5.26 16.52
CA GLY A 94 -16.13 4.94 16.81
C GLY A 94 -15.53 3.91 15.85
N TRP A 95 -14.29 3.53 16.10
CA TRP A 95 -13.54 2.58 15.27
C TRP A 95 -12.89 1.48 16.11
N VAL A 96 -12.75 0.29 15.52
CA VAL A 96 -11.90 -0.78 16.05
C VAL A 96 -10.77 -1.01 15.07
N TYR A 97 -9.53 -0.74 15.51
CA TYR A 97 -8.33 -1.12 14.78
C TYR A 97 -7.89 -2.52 15.23
N VAL A 98 -7.71 -3.44 14.29
CA VAL A 98 -7.19 -4.79 14.53
C VAL A 98 -5.80 -4.89 13.90
N SER A 99 -4.85 -5.50 14.60
CA SER A 99 -3.48 -5.76 14.14
C SER A 99 -3.13 -7.23 14.34
N ASN A 100 -2.45 -7.84 13.38
CA ASN A 100 -1.84 -9.16 13.56
C ASN A 100 -0.52 -9.06 14.35
N SER A 101 -0.10 -10.18 14.93
CA SER A 101 1.24 -10.44 15.46
C SER A 101 1.93 -11.48 14.59
N GLU A 102 3.01 -11.11 13.91
CA GLU A 102 3.74 -12.00 13.00
C GLU A 102 4.78 -12.91 13.70
N LEU A 103 4.62 -13.12 15.01
CA LEU A 103 5.45 -14.11 15.69
C LEU A 103 5.13 -15.53 15.21
N ALA A 104 6.16 -16.31 14.89
CA ALA A 104 6.03 -17.71 14.48
C ALA A 104 5.39 -18.60 15.56
N SER A 105 5.60 -18.28 16.84
CA SER A 105 4.94 -18.92 17.98
C SER A 105 4.44 -17.84 18.95
N GLY A 106 3.23 -18.01 19.47
CA GLY A 106 2.58 -16.99 20.30
C GLY A 106 2.13 -15.74 19.52
N GLY A 107 1.95 -15.88 18.19
CA GLY A 107 1.30 -14.86 17.36
C GLY A 107 -0.20 -14.76 17.62
N GLY A 108 -0.93 -14.09 16.72
CA GLY A 108 -2.37 -13.89 16.85
C GLY A 108 -2.81 -12.53 16.35
N ALA A 109 -3.86 -11.97 16.94
CA ALA A 109 -4.33 -10.63 16.65
C ALA A 109 -4.88 -9.95 17.91
N SER A 110 -4.75 -8.63 17.97
CA SER A 110 -5.30 -7.78 19.03
C SER A 110 -6.05 -6.60 18.43
N ALA A 111 -6.87 -5.95 19.24
CA ALA A 111 -7.68 -4.84 18.80
C ALA A 111 -7.64 -3.66 19.79
N LEU A 112 -7.75 -2.44 19.24
CA LEU A 112 -7.97 -1.20 19.97
C LEU A 112 -9.28 -0.58 19.54
N ARG A 113 -10.11 -0.21 20.51
CA ARG A 113 -11.36 0.53 20.26
C ARG A 113 -11.16 2.01 20.59
N PHE A 114 -11.63 2.89 19.72
CA PHE A 114 -11.63 4.34 19.83
C PHE A 114 -13.05 4.88 19.85
#